data_AF-A0A6J4XB12-F1
#
_entry.id   AF-A0A6J4XB12-F1
#
_cell.length_a   1.000
_cell.length_b   1.000
_cell.length_c   1.000
_cell.angle_alpha   90.00
_cell.angle_beta   90.00
_cell.angle_gamma   90.00
#
_symmetry.space_group_name_H-M   'P 1'
#
loop_
_entity.id
_entity.type
_entity.pdbx_description
1 polymer ?
#
loop_
_entity_poly.entity_id
_entity_poly.type
_entity_poly.pdbx_seq_one_letter_code
_entity_poly.pdbx_strand_id
1 'polypeptide(L)'
;MLEIKDIRCKVNENLTKEIEMKKSNRDIEKSYPVMQFVQKLRRLADAIENGKRFQIQIAGERVSVPSDAVFNIEHERGKKEEEIEFQLKWKLK
;
A
#
# COMPACT_ATOMS: atom_id res chain seq x y z
N MET A 1 3.74 33.65 28.41
CA MET A 1 4.72 32.59 28.05
C MET A 1 3.97 31.36 27.52
N LEU A 2 3.10 31.59 26.54
CA LEU A 2 2.34 30.59 25.79
C LEU A 2 2.54 31.02 24.34
N GLU A 3 3.50 30.44 23.60
CA GLU A 3 3.53 30.67 22.14
C GLU A 3 4.52 29.79 21.37
N ILE A 4 5.56 29.24 22.00
CA ILE A 4 6.58 28.49 21.24
C ILE A 4 6.19 27.02 21.02
N LYS A 5 5.48 26.39 21.98
CA LYS A 5 5.04 24.99 21.87
C LYS A 5 3.91 24.83 20.84
N ASP A 6 2.96 25.77 20.81
CA ASP A 6 1.81 25.73 19.90
C ASP A 6 2.20 26.00 18.45
N ILE A 7 3.17 26.90 18.21
CA ILE A 7 3.71 27.14 16.86
C ILE A 7 4.45 25.89 16.36
N ARG A 8 5.25 25.23 17.20
CA ARG A 8 5.96 24.01 16.81
C ARG A 8 5.01 22.85 16.48
N CYS A 9 3.89 22.74 17.19
CA CYS A 9 2.85 21.74 16.89
C CYS A 9 2.18 22.02 15.54
N LYS A 10 1.79 23.28 15.30
CA LYS A 10 1.17 23.72 14.03
C LYS A 10 2.09 23.59 12.83
N VAL A 11 3.39 23.86 12.98
CA VAL A 11 4.39 23.68 11.91
C VAL A 11 4.56 22.19 11.57
N ASN A 12 4.61 21.31 12.57
CA ASN A 12 4.71 19.87 12.32
C ASN A 12 3.44 19.31 11.66
N GLU A 13 2.25 19.74 12.09
CA GLU A 13 0.98 19.33 11.48
C GLU A 13 0.86 19.80 10.02
N ASN A 14 1.28 21.02 9.71
CA ASN A 14 1.27 21.55 8.35
C ASN A 14 2.29 20.82 7.45
N LEU A 15 3.49 20.53 7.97
CA LEU A 15 4.50 19.77 7.23
C LEU A 15 4.04 18.33 6.95
N THR A 16 3.35 17.69 7.89
CA THR A 16 2.78 16.36 7.68
C THR A 16 1.67 16.37 6.62
N LYS A 17 0.81 17.39 6.60
CA LYS A 17 -0.24 17.55 5.59
C LYS A 17 0.34 17.82 4.18
N GLU A 18 1.41 18.60 4.07
CA GLU A 18 2.07 18.88 2.80
C GLU A 18 2.77 17.64 2.20
N ILE A 19 3.31 16.77 3.06
CA ILE A 19 3.91 15.48 2.65
C ILE A 19 2.83 14.47 2.25
N GLU A 20 1.70 14.45 2.96
CA GLU A 20 0.55 13.58 2.65
C GLU A 20 -0.10 13.95 1.30
N MET A 21 -0.11 15.24 0.94
CA MET A 21 -0.62 15.78 -0.32
C MET A 21 0.29 15.56 -1.56
N LYS A 22 1.50 14.99 -1.42
CA LYS A 22 2.50 14.94 -2.52
C LYS A 22 2.91 13.55 -2.97
N LYS A 23 2.12 12.50 -2.72
CA LYS A 23 2.36 11.23 -3.41
C LYS A 23 1.92 11.36 -4.87
N SER A 24 2.88 11.25 -5.79
CA SER A 24 2.59 11.22 -7.22
C SER A 24 1.68 10.06 -7.57
N ASN A 25 0.79 10.25 -8.55
CA ASN A 25 0.09 9.14 -9.16
C ASN A 25 1.11 8.09 -9.62
N ARG A 26 0.82 6.83 -9.31
CA ARG A 26 1.75 5.73 -9.53
C ARG A 26 0.99 4.57 -10.14
N ASP A 27 1.39 4.22 -11.36
CA ASP A 27 0.94 3.05 -12.08
C ASP A 27 2.17 2.28 -12.53
N ILE A 28 2.43 1.14 -11.88
CA ILE A 28 3.65 0.36 -12.09
C ILE A 28 3.34 -1.13 -12.00
N GLU A 29 3.97 -1.88 -12.89
CA GLU A 29 4.00 -3.34 -12.84
C GLU A 29 5.41 -3.82 -12.49
N LYS A 30 5.52 -4.88 -11.68
CA LYS A 30 6.82 -5.49 -11.40
C LYS A 30 6.73 -7.01 -11.32
N SER A 31 7.40 -7.68 -12.26
CA SER A 31 7.61 -9.12 -12.20
C SER A 31 8.70 -9.48 -11.19
N TYR A 32 8.53 -10.63 -10.53
CA TYR A 32 9.47 -11.17 -9.55
C TYR A 32 9.84 -12.61 -9.91
N PRO A 33 11.04 -13.09 -9.50
CA PRO A 33 11.32 -14.52 -9.49
C PRO A 33 10.26 -15.27 -8.66
N VAL A 34 9.88 -16.47 -9.11
CA VAL A 34 8.79 -17.27 -8.50
C VAL A 34 8.90 -17.37 -6.98
N MET A 35 10.09 -17.63 -6.46
CA MET A 35 10.31 -17.75 -5.01
C MET A 35 10.04 -16.45 -4.24
N GLN A 36 10.39 -15.29 -4.81
CA GLN A 36 10.10 -14.00 -4.19
C GLN A 36 8.61 -13.66 -4.25
N PHE A 37 7.92 -14.08 -5.32
CA PHE A 37 6.47 -13.95 -5.45
C PHE A 37 5.74 -14.80 -4.40
N VAL A 38 6.10 -16.09 -4.29
CA VAL A 38 5.54 -17.00 -3.30
C VAL A 38 5.76 -16.50 -1.87
N GLN A 39 6.95 -15.97 -1.56
CA GLN A 39 7.22 -15.39 -0.23
C GLN A 39 6.31 -14.19 0.09
N LYS A 40 5.97 -13.36 -0.91
CA LYS A 40 5.03 -12.24 -0.73
C LYS A 40 3.62 -12.76 -0.47
N LEU A 41 3.17 -13.78 -1.22
CA LEU A 41 1.86 -14.39 -1.02
C LEU A 41 1.71 -15.00 0.38
N ARG A 42 2.72 -15.73 0.88
CA ARG A 42 2.68 -16.30 2.24
C ARG A 42 2.57 -15.21 3.31
N ARG A 43 3.39 -14.16 3.21
CA ARG A 43 3.31 -13.03 4.15
C ARG A 43 1.98 -12.29 4.10
N LEU A 44 1.38 -12.21 2.90
CA LEU A 44 0.06 -11.62 2.74
C LEU A 44 -1.00 -12.50 3.41
N ALA A 45 -1.00 -13.81 3.13
CA ALA A 45 -1.89 -14.77 3.77
C ALA A 45 -1.78 -14.72 5.30
N ASP A 46 -0.56 -14.78 5.85
CA ASP A 46 -0.31 -14.67 7.29
C ASP A 46 -0.90 -13.37 7.87
N ALA A 47 -0.75 -12.24 7.17
CA ALA A 47 -1.28 -10.96 7.64
C ALA A 47 -2.82 -10.92 7.63
N ILE A 48 -3.46 -11.46 6.59
CA ILE A 48 -4.91 -11.55 6.47
C ILE A 48 -5.48 -12.43 7.59
N GLU A 49 -4.95 -13.65 7.76
CA GLU A 49 -5.41 -14.60 8.76
C GLU A 49 -5.30 -14.06 10.19
N ASN A 50 -4.29 -13.21 10.44
CA ASN A 50 -4.06 -12.60 11.74
C ASN A 50 -4.73 -11.22 11.92
N GLY A 51 -5.47 -10.71 10.92
CA GLY A 51 -6.06 -9.37 10.97
C GLY A 51 -5.03 -8.25 11.11
N LYS A 52 -3.81 -8.43 10.60
CA LYS A 52 -2.68 -7.49 10.73
C LYS A 52 -2.51 -6.68 9.45
N ARG A 53 -1.87 -5.52 9.58
CA ARG A 53 -1.39 -4.75 8.42
C ARG A 53 -0.36 -5.55 7.64
N PHE A 54 -0.45 -5.54 6.32
CA PHE A 54 0.55 -6.12 5.44
C PHE A 54 1.50 -5.04 4.91
N GLN A 55 2.80 -5.21 5.14
CA GLN A 55 3.84 -4.33 4.60
C GLN A 55 4.52 -5.01 3.42
N ILE A 56 4.61 -4.29 2.29
CA ILE A 56 5.29 -4.76 1.08
C ILE A 56 6.14 -3.64 0.48
N GLN A 57 7.22 -4.00 -0.21
CA GLN A 57 7.97 -3.05 -1.02
C GLN A 57 7.76 -3.38 -2.49
N ILE A 58 7.39 -2.37 -3.28
CA ILE A 58 7.16 -2.48 -4.73
C ILE A 58 7.95 -1.35 -5.37
N ALA A 59 8.85 -1.67 -6.30
CA ALA A 59 9.75 -0.74 -6.99
C ALA A 59 10.27 0.42 -6.11
N GLY A 60 10.89 0.06 -4.97
CA GLY A 60 11.52 1.02 -4.06
C GLY A 60 10.61 1.59 -2.97
N GLU A 61 9.29 1.68 -3.15
CA GLU A 61 8.38 2.24 -2.15
C GLU A 61 7.83 1.17 -1.21
N ARG A 62 7.77 1.49 0.09
CA ARG A 62 7.07 0.68 1.09
C ARG A 62 5.58 1.04 1.10
N VAL A 63 4.73 0.07 0.82
CA VAL A 63 3.27 0.15 0.87
C VAL A 63 2.77 -0.55 2.13
N SER A 64 1.94 0.15 2.90
CA SER A 64 1.30 -0.36 4.12
C SER A 64 -0.18 -0.62 3.85
N VAL A 65 -0.53 -1.86 3.55
CA VAL A 65 -1.92 -2.27 3.35
C VAL A 65 -2.62 -2.40 4.70
N PRO A 66 -3.76 -1.73 4.92
CA PRO A 66 -4.49 -1.84 6.17
C PRO A 66 -5.22 -3.19 6.29
N SER A 67 -5.52 -3.61 7.52
CA SER A 67 -6.17 -4.91 7.79
C SER A 67 -7.64 -4.96 7.35
N ASP A 68 -8.26 -3.80 7.12
CA ASP A 68 -9.64 -3.62 6.64
C ASP A 68 -9.71 -3.35 5.13
N ALA A 69 -8.64 -3.64 4.38
CA ALA A 69 -8.68 -3.60 2.93
C ALA A 69 -9.74 -4.58 2.37
N VAL A 70 -10.33 -4.22 1.24
CA VAL A 70 -11.22 -5.09 0.47
C VAL A 70 -10.37 -5.93 -0.49
N PHE A 71 -10.64 -7.23 -0.53
CA PHE A 71 -9.93 -8.20 -1.37
C PHE A 71 -10.84 -8.69 -2.49
N ASN A 72 -10.38 -8.58 -3.74
CA ASN A 72 -11.07 -9.08 -4.92
C ASN A 72 -10.15 -10.03 -5.69
N ILE A 73 -10.74 -10.93 -6.46
CA ILE A 73 -10.06 -11.69 -7.50
C ILE A 73 -10.68 -11.27 -8.82
N GLU A 74 -9.86 -10.73 -9.72
CA GLU A 74 -10.26 -10.36 -11.06
C GLU A 74 -9.70 -11.39 -12.05
N HIS A 75 -10.45 -11.71 -13.09
CA HIS A 75 -10.03 -12.60 -14.18
C HIS A 75 -10.41 -11.96 -15.50
N GLU A 76 -9.43 -11.85 -16.40
CA GLU A 76 -9.62 -11.30 -17.74
C GLU A 76 -9.11 -12.29 -18.78
N ARG A 77 -9.87 -12.42 -19.87
CA ARG A 77 -9.46 -13.20 -21.04
C ARG A 77 -9.43 -12.29 -22.27
N GLY A 78 -8.23 -12.00 -22.76
CA GLY A 78 -7.97 -11.23 -23.95
C GLY A 78 -7.64 -12.10 -25.17
N LYS A 79 -7.33 -11.43 -26.29
CA LYS A 79 -6.88 -12.11 -27.53
C LYS A 79 -5.43 -12.62 -27.44
N LYS A 80 -4.62 -12.04 -26.57
CA LYS A 80 -3.17 -12.31 -26.44
C LYS A 80 -2.78 -12.88 -25.09
N GLU A 81 -3.58 -12.63 -24.06
CA GLU A 81 -3.28 -12.98 -22.68
C GLU A 81 -4.54 -13.40 -21.92
N GLU A 82 -4.32 -14.15 -20.86
CA GLU A 82 -5.32 -14.55 -19.89
C GLU A 82 -4.71 -14.35 -18.51
N GLU A 83 -5.41 -13.61 -17.66
CA GLU A 83 -4.81 -13.02 -16.47
C GLU A 83 -5.73 -13.19 -15.26
N ILE A 84 -5.13 -13.44 -14.10
CA ILE A 84 -5.81 -13.45 -12.80
C ILE A 84 -5.06 -12.49 -11.89
N GLU A 85 -5.79 -11.57 -11.27
CA GLU A 85 -5.25 -10.61 -10.33
C GLU A 85 -5.86 -10.76 -8.94
N PHE A 86 -5.01 -10.81 -7.92
CA PHE A 86 -5.42 -10.63 -6.54
C PHE A 86 -5.30 -9.15 -6.19
N GLN A 87 -6.44 -8.51 -6.00
CA GLN A 87 -6.52 -7.07 -5.85
C GLN A 87 -6.89 -6.69 -4.42
N LEU A 88 -6.15 -5.71 -3.87
CA LEU A 88 -6.37 -5.16 -2.54
C LEU A 88 -6.70 -3.69 -2.68
N LYS A 89 -7.87 -3.27 -2.20
CA LYS A 89 -8.36 -1.88 -2.31
C LYS A 89 -8.68 -1.32 -0.93
N TRP A 90 -8.26 -0.08 -0.67
CA TRP A 90 -8.60 0.64 0.55
C TRP A 90 -8.73 2.14 0.28
N LYS A 91 -9.48 2.84 1.14
CA LYS A 91 -9.59 4.29 1.07
C LYS A 91 -8.41 4.94 1.79
N LEU A 92 -7.86 6.00 1.20
CA LEU A 92 -6.94 6.89 1.91
C LEU A 92 -7.75 7.71 2.93
N LYS A 93 -7.14 8.01 4.08
CA LYS A 93 -7.73 8.87 5.10
C LYS A 93 -7.26 10.31 4.91
#